data_AF-A0A1H3PNS1-F1
#
_entry.id   AF-A0A1H3PNS1-F1
#
_cell.length_a   1.000
_cell.length_b   1.000
_cell.length_c   1.000
_cell.angle_alpha   90.00
_cell.angle_beta   90.00
_cell.angle_gamma   90.00
#
_symmetry.space_group_name_H-M   'P 1'
#
loop_
_entity.id
_entity.type
_entity.pdbx_description
1 polymer ?
#
loop_
_entity_poly.entity_id
_entity_poly.type
_entity_poly.pdbx_seq_one_letter_code
_entity_poly.pdbx_strand_id
1 'polypeptide(L)'
;EFIKNGNIDFDEFTNKMILSIPKDYPVLDQKLRTKSHDFFNHISKIIKLFNEDIKNIEYTFNIKNVNIVDIDVCLGDGHNGESTSSVYLSDGTKLIYKPRNIEITNSYNSFIAWVNNRINIDLKTFKILNRNNYGWIEFVNNESVHTKKDLEEYYRKAGVLLAVILLLGSKDCHHENVIASGKNPVIIDHETIIQPVFDDKSFVTWDDRFKISPFSVLESVLIVNKDTGAPLDNVGYGVRGHVEVTAVERKVINPNTIDSKIISQLVTRKIADKNIPVFEGKRHFVNDYSDCFIDGFSITYDLFLNSKEELRSKNSPLNLFVNDEVRYVWRPTFIYFKILKYMRSASYMSSYEVYCSKVYDLLSKAFKGENREKYQFILDFEVKQMLNGDIPIFNLNSSDDFLEDKDLIKVFAYNCLENMHHRIDSLTVEHKEKQIEHIIHWTNL
;
A
#
# COMPACT_ATOMS: atom_id res chain seq x y z
N GLU A 1 -17.60 39.51 -0.18
CA GLU A 1 -18.66 40.50 0.08
C GLU A 1 -19.40 40.26 1.38
N PHE A 2 -19.80 39.01 1.71
CA PHE A 2 -20.51 38.69 2.96
C PHE A 2 -19.85 39.27 4.23
N ILE A 3 -18.60 38.90 4.51
CA ILE A 3 -17.82 39.44 5.65
C ILE A 3 -17.54 40.94 5.48
N LYS A 4 -17.26 41.39 4.25
CA LYS A 4 -16.97 42.82 3.97
C LYS A 4 -18.14 43.74 4.28
N ASN A 5 -19.37 43.22 4.23
CA ASN A 5 -20.60 43.95 4.56
C ASN A 5 -20.97 43.84 6.05
N GLY A 6 -20.06 43.33 6.89
CA GLY A 6 -20.26 43.23 8.34
C GLY A 6 -21.05 42.02 8.80
N ASN A 7 -21.40 41.09 7.91
CA ASN A 7 -22.13 39.88 8.29
C ASN A 7 -21.17 38.82 8.84
N ILE A 8 -21.52 38.28 10.01
CA ILE A 8 -20.74 37.31 10.78
C ILE A 8 -21.53 36.04 11.11
N ASP A 9 -22.80 35.94 10.70
CA ASP A 9 -23.65 34.80 10.99
C ASP A 9 -23.27 33.59 10.11
N PHE A 10 -22.91 32.48 10.76
CA PHE A 10 -22.43 31.29 10.06
C PHE A 10 -23.54 30.53 9.34
N ASP A 11 -24.76 30.54 9.88
CA ASP A 11 -25.90 29.85 9.28
C ASP A 11 -26.39 30.62 8.04
N GLU A 12 -26.43 31.96 8.10
CA GLU A 12 -26.71 32.80 6.94
C GLU A 12 -25.62 32.66 5.87
N PHE A 13 -24.34 32.60 6.27
CA PHE A 13 -23.24 32.30 5.35
C PHE A 13 -23.46 30.95 4.66
N THR A 14 -23.76 29.91 5.43
CA THR A 14 -23.96 28.55 4.93
C THR A 14 -25.13 28.48 3.95
N ASN A 15 -26.27 29.07 4.31
CA ASN A 15 -27.44 29.14 3.43
C ASN A 15 -27.13 29.86 2.11
N LYS A 16 -26.40 30.98 2.17
CA LYS A 16 -25.96 31.69 0.97
C LYS A 16 -25.02 30.85 0.11
N MET A 17 -24.05 30.17 0.73
CA MET A 17 -23.08 29.32 0.03
C MET A 17 -23.74 28.09 -0.61
N ILE A 18 -24.71 27.45 0.05
CA ILE A 18 -25.46 26.32 -0.51
C ILE A 18 -26.11 26.70 -1.84
N LEU A 19 -26.63 27.92 -1.95
CA LEU A 19 -27.27 28.41 -3.18
C LEU A 19 -26.25 28.81 -4.25
N SER A 20 -25.06 29.30 -3.86
CA SER A 20 -24.08 29.83 -4.81
C SER A 20 -23.08 28.80 -5.32
N ILE A 21 -22.69 27.79 -4.50
CA ILE A 21 -21.70 26.76 -4.87
C ILE A 21 -22.06 26.06 -6.20
N PRO A 22 -23.30 25.60 -6.45
CA PRO A 22 -23.62 24.93 -7.71
C PRO A 22 -23.39 25.80 -8.95
N LYS A 23 -23.51 27.12 -8.80
CA LYS A 23 -23.33 28.10 -9.88
C LYS A 23 -21.87 28.55 -10.02
N ASP A 24 -21.23 28.91 -8.92
CA ASP A 24 -19.91 29.54 -8.90
C ASP A 24 -18.77 28.50 -8.86
N TYR A 25 -19.05 27.32 -8.32
CA TYR A 25 -18.12 26.19 -8.15
C TYR A 25 -18.79 24.85 -8.51
N PRO A 26 -19.31 24.67 -9.74
CA PRO A 26 -20.07 23.50 -10.13
C PRO A 26 -19.29 22.18 -9.95
N VAL A 27 -17.97 22.17 -10.15
CA VAL A 27 -17.12 20.97 -9.94
C VAL A 27 -17.05 20.59 -8.47
N LEU A 28 -16.99 21.59 -7.58
CA LEU A 28 -17.00 21.36 -6.13
C LEU A 28 -18.34 20.78 -5.69
N ASP A 29 -19.46 21.34 -6.16
CA ASP A 29 -20.79 20.83 -5.85
C ASP A 29 -20.93 19.34 -6.23
N GLN A 30 -20.56 18.98 -7.46
CA GLN A 30 -20.60 17.58 -7.88
C GLN A 30 -19.69 16.70 -7.02
N LYS A 31 -18.44 17.10 -6.78
CA LYS A 31 -17.51 16.29 -5.98
C LYS A 31 -17.98 16.08 -4.54
N LEU A 32 -18.57 17.11 -3.92
CA LEU A 32 -19.14 16.98 -2.58
C LEU A 32 -20.34 16.03 -2.56
N ARG A 33 -21.24 16.13 -3.54
CA ARG A 33 -22.39 15.21 -3.68
C ARG A 33 -21.93 13.78 -3.89
N THR A 34 -21.01 13.56 -4.83
CA THR A 34 -20.44 12.23 -5.12
C THR A 34 -19.78 11.66 -3.88
N LYS A 35 -18.85 12.37 -3.23
CA LYS A 35 -18.17 11.85 -2.03
C LYS A 35 -19.14 11.57 -0.87
N SER A 36 -20.18 12.37 -0.70
CA SER A 36 -21.20 12.10 0.34
C SER A 36 -22.03 10.86 0.02
N HIS A 37 -22.41 10.68 -1.25
CA HIS A 37 -23.15 9.51 -1.71
C HIS A 37 -22.32 8.23 -1.61
N ASP A 38 -21.07 8.29 -2.07
CA ASP A 38 -20.11 7.19 -2.02
C ASP A 38 -19.85 6.75 -0.58
N PHE A 39 -19.64 7.69 0.34
CA PHE A 39 -19.44 7.42 1.75
C PHE A 39 -20.64 6.68 2.36
N PHE A 40 -21.86 7.15 2.08
CA PHE A 40 -23.09 6.49 2.53
C PHE A 40 -23.23 5.07 1.96
N ASN A 41 -22.96 4.91 0.66
CA ASN A 41 -23.06 3.62 -0.01
C ASN A 41 -22.01 2.62 0.51
N HIS A 42 -20.78 3.07 0.72
CA HIS A 42 -19.68 2.23 1.20
C HIS A 42 -19.97 1.68 2.61
N ILE A 43 -20.41 2.53 3.53
CA ILE A 43 -20.81 2.10 4.88
C ILE A 43 -22.03 1.16 4.82
N SER A 44 -23.04 1.51 4.03
CA SER A 44 -24.24 0.68 3.86
C SER A 44 -23.89 -0.70 3.29
N LYS A 45 -22.94 -0.75 2.34
CA LYS A 45 -22.41 -1.98 1.75
C LYS A 45 -21.69 -2.82 2.80
N ILE A 46 -20.80 -2.25 3.60
CA ILE A 46 -20.10 -2.97 4.67
C ILE A 46 -21.10 -3.60 5.65
N ILE A 47 -22.09 -2.84 6.12
CA ILE A 47 -23.11 -3.34 7.07
C ILE A 47 -23.92 -4.47 6.43
N LYS A 48 -24.35 -4.30 5.18
CA LYS A 48 -25.10 -5.33 4.44
C LYS A 48 -24.29 -6.62 4.32
N LEU A 49 -23.07 -6.53 3.79
CA LEU A 49 -22.20 -7.70 3.56
C LEU A 49 -21.82 -8.38 4.88
N PHE A 50 -21.57 -7.62 5.94
CA PHE A 50 -21.31 -8.18 7.28
C PHE A 50 -22.48 -9.05 7.76
N ASN A 51 -23.72 -8.57 7.61
CA ASN A 51 -24.90 -9.32 8.00
C ASN A 51 -25.12 -10.56 7.13
N GLU A 52 -24.83 -10.49 5.83
CA GLU A 52 -24.87 -11.63 4.91
C GLU A 52 -23.81 -12.68 5.27
N ASP A 53 -22.63 -12.24 5.70
CA ASP A 53 -21.48 -13.09 5.99
C ASP A 53 -21.37 -13.55 7.44
N ILE A 54 -22.23 -13.08 8.36
CA ILE A 54 -22.04 -13.20 9.80
C ILE A 54 -21.66 -14.62 10.27
N LYS A 55 -22.33 -15.66 9.77
CA LYS A 55 -22.03 -17.06 10.13
C LYS A 55 -20.63 -17.49 9.70
N ASN A 56 -20.18 -17.04 8.54
CA ASN A 56 -18.85 -17.34 8.02
C ASN A 56 -17.79 -16.51 8.75
N ILE A 57 -18.10 -15.25 9.11
CA ILE A 57 -17.24 -14.42 9.94
C ILE A 57 -17.05 -15.08 11.33
N GLU A 58 -18.14 -15.48 11.99
CA GLU A 58 -18.10 -16.16 13.28
C GLU A 58 -17.25 -17.43 13.24
N TYR A 59 -17.41 -18.24 12.19
CA TYR A 59 -16.62 -19.43 11.97
C TYR A 59 -15.13 -19.14 11.71
N THR A 60 -14.82 -18.28 10.73
CA THR A 60 -13.45 -17.99 10.30
C THR A 60 -12.63 -17.30 11.39
N PHE A 61 -13.22 -16.33 12.07
CA PHE A 61 -12.53 -15.53 13.09
C PHE A 61 -12.67 -16.09 14.51
N ASN A 62 -13.48 -17.15 14.69
CA ASN A 62 -13.79 -17.78 15.98
C ASN A 62 -14.39 -16.78 16.99
N ILE A 63 -15.41 -16.04 16.54
CA ILE A 63 -16.19 -15.06 17.32
C ILE A 63 -17.67 -15.46 17.35
N LYS A 64 -18.47 -14.90 18.27
CA LYS A 64 -19.88 -15.27 18.43
C LYS A 64 -20.76 -14.11 18.88
N ASN A 65 -21.98 -14.02 18.34
CA ASN A 65 -23.02 -13.06 18.74
C ASN A 65 -22.52 -11.61 18.71
N VAL A 66 -21.82 -11.24 17.63
CA VAL A 66 -21.19 -9.93 17.47
C VAL A 66 -22.04 -9.01 16.58
N ASN A 67 -22.01 -7.72 16.88
CA ASN A 67 -22.56 -6.66 16.04
C ASN A 67 -21.47 -5.61 15.74
N ILE A 68 -21.62 -4.88 14.64
CA ILE A 68 -20.78 -3.72 14.34
C ILE A 68 -21.09 -2.61 15.36
N VAL A 69 -20.06 -2.07 16.00
CA VAL A 69 -20.16 -0.91 16.90
C VAL A 69 -19.58 0.36 16.29
N ASP A 70 -18.59 0.23 15.40
CA ASP A 70 -17.97 1.35 14.71
C ASP A 70 -17.34 0.90 13.39
N ILE A 71 -17.20 1.83 12.44
CA ILE A 71 -16.52 1.63 11.17
C ILE A 71 -15.62 2.83 10.91
N ASP A 72 -14.31 2.58 10.91
CA ASP A 72 -13.29 3.54 10.53
C ASP A 72 -12.93 3.31 9.06
N VAL A 73 -13.45 4.17 8.20
CA VAL A 73 -13.27 4.11 6.74
C VAL A 73 -12.01 4.88 6.30
N CYS A 74 -11.61 4.71 5.04
CA CYS A 74 -10.51 5.47 4.43
C CYS A 74 -9.11 5.16 5.01
N LEU A 75 -8.85 3.89 5.34
CA LEU A 75 -7.53 3.42 5.81
C LEU A 75 -6.53 3.16 4.68
N GLY A 76 -6.91 3.40 3.43
CA GLY A 76 -6.05 3.28 2.26
C GLY A 76 -6.58 4.16 1.13
N ASP A 77 -5.97 4.04 -0.05
CA ASP A 77 -6.41 4.75 -1.25
C ASP A 77 -7.88 4.41 -1.57
N GLY A 78 -8.68 5.45 -1.81
CA GLY A 78 -10.09 5.30 -2.19
C GLY A 78 -10.24 5.18 -3.69
N HIS A 79 -11.04 4.20 -4.12
CA HIS A 79 -11.32 3.91 -5.53
C HIS A 79 -12.81 3.63 -5.71
N ASN A 80 -13.45 4.28 -6.68
CA ASN A 80 -14.88 4.12 -6.97
C ASN A 80 -15.77 4.31 -5.72
N GLY A 81 -15.38 5.23 -4.83
CA GLY A 81 -16.11 5.50 -3.59
C GLY A 81 -15.86 4.51 -2.45
N GLU A 82 -15.09 3.46 -2.67
CA GLU A 82 -14.79 2.42 -1.67
C GLU A 82 -13.34 2.49 -1.20
N SER A 83 -13.08 2.03 0.03
CA SER A 83 -11.73 1.97 0.59
C SER A 83 -11.59 0.86 1.62
N THR A 84 -10.35 0.45 1.89
CA THR A 84 -10.06 -0.44 3.03
C THR A 84 -10.57 0.21 4.32
N SER A 85 -11.29 -0.56 5.13
CA SER A 85 -11.98 -0.06 6.33
C SER A 85 -11.76 -0.99 7.51
N SER A 86 -11.66 -0.43 8.70
CA SER A 86 -11.66 -1.17 9.96
C SER A 86 -13.07 -1.25 10.52
N VAL A 87 -13.51 -2.46 10.84
CA VAL A 87 -14.81 -2.73 11.45
C VAL A 87 -14.60 -3.19 12.88
N TYR A 88 -15.17 -2.45 13.83
CA TYR A 88 -15.09 -2.74 15.25
C TYR A 88 -16.36 -3.47 15.69
N LEU A 89 -16.19 -4.54 16.45
CA LEU A 89 -17.27 -5.41 16.89
C LEU A 89 -17.56 -5.27 18.39
N SER A 90 -18.76 -5.65 18.79
CA SER A 90 -19.26 -5.51 20.17
C SER A 90 -18.50 -6.31 21.23
N ASP A 91 -17.71 -7.31 20.84
CA ASP A 91 -16.83 -8.07 21.73
C ASP A 91 -15.40 -7.49 21.82
N GLY A 92 -15.15 -6.36 21.16
CA GLY A 92 -13.84 -5.73 21.05
C GLY A 92 -12.99 -6.24 19.88
N THR A 93 -13.45 -7.26 19.14
CA THR A 93 -12.77 -7.73 17.94
C THR A 93 -12.72 -6.64 16.87
N LYS A 94 -11.61 -6.57 16.14
CA LYS A 94 -11.43 -5.69 14.99
C LYS A 94 -11.17 -6.53 13.74
N LEU A 95 -11.87 -6.20 12.66
CA LEU A 95 -11.69 -6.81 11.34
C LEU A 95 -11.32 -5.74 10.31
N ILE A 96 -10.54 -6.14 9.30
CA ILE A 96 -10.28 -5.32 8.13
C ILE A 96 -11.20 -5.78 6.99
N TYR A 97 -12.01 -4.86 6.48
CA TYR A 97 -12.77 -5.01 5.25
C TYR A 97 -11.96 -4.45 4.08
N LYS A 98 -11.71 -5.28 3.07
CA LYS A 98 -11.10 -4.85 1.80
C LYS A 98 -12.13 -4.99 0.67
N PRO A 99 -12.50 -3.90 -0.03
CA PRO A 99 -13.45 -3.91 -1.14
C PRO A 99 -12.84 -4.41 -2.46
N ARG A 100 -12.07 -5.51 -2.41
CA ARG A 100 -11.37 -6.10 -3.55
C ARG A 100 -11.15 -7.58 -3.35
N ASN A 101 -10.73 -8.28 -4.41
CA ASN A 101 -10.27 -9.65 -4.29
C ASN A 101 -9.07 -9.73 -3.33
N ILE A 102 -9.10 -10.68 -2.40
CA ILE A 102 -8.01 -10.91 -1.44
C ILE A 102 -7.42 -12.33 -1.54
N GLU A 103 -7.67 -13.05 -2.64
CA GLU A 103 -7.13 -14.40 -2.87
C GLU A 103 -5.60 -14.39 -2.88
N ILE A 104 -4.99 -13.31 -3.36
CA ILE A 104 -3.54 -13.08 -3.25
C ILE A 104 -3.00 -13.22 -1.81
N THR A 105 -3.83 -12.93 -0.80
CA THR A 105 -3.47 -13.14 0.62
C THR A 105 -3.55 -14.62 1.02
N ASN A 106 -4.48 -15.42 0.47
CA ASN A 106 -4.50 -16.88 0.66
C ASN A 106 -3.26 -17.52 0.05
N SER A 107 -2.88 -17.10 -1.16
CA SER A 107 -1.67 -17.56 -1.85
C SER A 107 -0.42 -17.23 -1.05
N TYR A 108 -0.32 -15.99 -0.54
CA TYR A 108 0.74 -15.58 0.37
C TYR A 108 0.77 -16.44 1.65
N ASN A 109 -0.35 -16.61 2.34
CA ASN A 109 -0.45 -17.44 3.55
C ASN A 109 0.06 -18.87 3.31
N SER A 110 -0.31 -19.46 2.17
CA SER A 110 0.09 -20.81 1.80
C SER A 110 1.58 -20.91 1.51
N PHE A 111 2.16 -19.91 0.85
CA PHE A 111 3.60 -19.84 0.64
C PHE A 111 4.37 -19.66 1.95
N ILE A 112 3.89 -18.79 2.85
CA ILE A 112 4.44 -18.64 4.21
C ILE A 112 4.35 -19.95 5.00
N ALA A 113 3.24 -20.69 4.90
CA ALA A 113 3.11 -22.00 5.54
C ALA A 113 4.14 -23.02 5.01
N TRP A 114 4.41 -23.01 3.70
CA TRP A 114 5.48 -23.83 3.11
C TRP A 114 6.84 -23.44 3.69
N VAL A 115 7.20 -22.16 3.74
CA VAL A 115 8.46 -21.69 4.34
C VAL A 115 8.56 -22.09 5.82
N ASN A 116 7.51 -21.84 6.61
CA ASN A 116 7.42 -22.20 8.02
C ASN A 116 7.76 -23.67 8.27
N ASN A 117 7.18 -24.57 7.46
CA ASN A 117 7.43 -26.01 7.55
C ASN A 117 8.88 -26.36 7.22
N ARG A 118 9.46 -25.75 6.17
CA ARG A 118 10.78 -26.12 5.65
C ARG A 118 11.93 -25.73 6.57
N ILE A 119 11.83 -24.61 7.28
CA ILE A 119 12.90 -24.11 8.16
C ILE A 119 12.50 -24.06 9.64
N ASN A 120 11.38 -24.71 9.99
CA ASN A 120 10.86 -24.80 11.36
C ASN A 120 10.77 -23.43 12.05
N ILE A 121 10.06 -22.49 11.40
CA ILE A 121 9.78 -21.16 11.93
C ILE A 121 8.27 -20.91 11.95
N ASP A 122 7.82 -19.93 12.74
CA ASP A 122 6.42 -19.55 12.95
C ASP A 122 6.15 -18.12 12.45
N LEU A 123 6.37 -17.84 11.15
CA LEU A 123 5.91 -16.58 10.56
C LEU A 123 4.38 -16.49 10.64
N LYS A 124 3.87 -15.29 10.93
CA LYS A 124 2.44 -15.03 11.07
C LYS A 124 1.74 -15.09 9.71
N THR A 125 0.64 -15.82 9.65
CA THR A 125 -0.33 -15.82 8.55
C THR A 125 -1.63 -15.17 9.01
N PHE A 126 -2.57 -14.99 8.07
CA PHE A 126 -3.84 -14.31 8.30
C PHE A 126 -5.03 -15.28 8.27
N LYS A 127 -5.96 -15.14 9.20
CA LYS A 127 -7.34 -15.60 9.02
C LYS A 127 -8.04 -14.68 8.03
N ILE A 128 -8.59 -15.25 6.97
CA ILE A 128 -9.29 -14.49 5.94
C ILE A 128 -10.58 -15.17 5.50
N LEU A 129 -11.56 -14.34 5.14
CA LEU A 129 -12.80 -14.74 4.47
C LEU A 129 -12.86 -14.01 3.13
N ASN A 130 -12.50 -14.70 2.05
CA ASN A 130 -12.57 -14.17 0.69
C ASN A 130 -13.97 -14.36 0.09
N ARG A 131 -14.48 -13.34 -0.60
CA ARG A 131 -15.79 -13.31 -1.29
C ARG A 131 -15.67 -12.86 -2.75
N ASN A 132 -14.55 -13.18 -3.38
CA ASN A 132 -14.16 -12.85 -4.74
C ASN A 132 -13.91 -11.35 -4.97
N ASN A 133 -14.89 -10.48 -4.72
CA ASN A 133 -14.77 -9.04 -5.02
C ASN A 133 -14.63 -8.17 -3.76
N TYR A 134 -14.58 -8.81 -2.59
CA TYR A 134 -14.29 -8.20 -1.31
C TYR A 134 -13.81 -9.30 -0.36
N GLY A 135 -13.30 -8.92 0.80
CA GLY A 135 -13.05 -9.88 1.86
C GLY A 135 -12.80 -9.27 3.22
N TRP A 136 -12.82 -10.15 4.21
CA TRP A 136 -12.56 -9.84 5.61
C TRP A 136 -11.23 -10.46 6.02
N ILE A 137 -10.39 -9.70 6.72
CA ILE A 137 -9.08 -10.12 7.19
C ILE A 137 -8.99 -9.79 8.69
N GLU A 138 -8.32 -10.64 9.46
CA GLU A 138 -8.09 -10.35 10.88
C GLU A 138 -7.26 -9.07 11.05
N PHE A 139 -7.53 -8.31 12.11
CA PHE A 139 -6.73 -7.15 12.43
C PHE A 139 -5.42 -7.55 13.13
N VAL A 140 -4.31 -6.97 12.69
CA VAL A 140 -3.00 -7.17 13.31
C VAL A 140 -2.69 -6.04 14.28
N ASN A 141 -2.63 -6.35 15.57
CA ASN A 141 -2.24 -5.40 16.60
C ASN A 141 -0.73 -5.14 16.57
N ASN A 142 -0.35 -3.87 16.77
CA ASN A 142 1.00 -3.51 17.15
C ASN A 142 1.19 -3.87 18.62
N GLU A 143 2.00 -4.89 18.89
CA GLU A 143 2.20 -5.47 20.22
C GLU A 143 3.67 -5.29 20.61
N SER A 144 3.92 -4.93 21.86
CA SER A 144 5.28 -4.84 22.41
C SER A 144 5.88 -6.25 22.56
N VAL A 145 7.20 -6.33 22.50
CA VAL A 145 7.93 -7.53 22.91
C VAL A 145 8.21 -7.51 24.41
N HIS A 146 8.51 -8.67 25.00
CA HIS A 146 8.66 -8.80 26.46
C HIS A 146 10.05 -9.26 26.90
N THR A 147 10.89 -9.72 25.97
CA THR A 147 12.26 -10.14 26.26
C THR A 147 13.23 -9.74 25.14
N LYS A 148 14.53 -9.71 25.44
CA LYS A 148 15.57 -9.54 24.40
C LYS A 148 15.56 -10.68 23.37
N LYS A 149 15.22 -11.90 23.78
CA LYS A 149 15.07 -13.05 22.88
C LYS A 149 13.94 -12.85 21.87
N ASP A 150 12.86 -12.16 22.27
CA ASP A 150 11.79 -11.81 21.34
C ASP A 150 12.26 -10.81 20.26
N LEU A 151 13.20 -9.92 20.59
CA LEU A 151 13.82 -9.01 19.62
C LEU A 151 14.73 -9.76 18.64
N GLU A 152 15.56 -10.67 19.15
CA GLU A 152 16.38 -11.57 18.32
C GLU A 152 15.50 -12.36 17.36
N GLU A 153 14.39 -12.92 17.86
CA GLU A 153 13.43 -13.68 17.08
C GLU A 153 12.68 -12.81 16.06
N TYR A 154 12.28 -11.58 16.45
CA TYR A 154 11.66 -10.62 15.54
C TYR A 154 12.56 -10.33 14.34
N TYR A 155 13.82 -9.99 14.59
CA TYR A 155 14.74 -9.63 13.51
C TYR A 155 15.16 -10.84 12.68
N ARG A 156 15.25 -12.03 13.28
CA ARG A 156 15.41 -13.29 12.53
C ARG A 156 14.24 -13.51 11.58
N LYS A 157 12.99 -13.38 12.03
CA LYS A 157 11.79 -13.45 11.17
C LYS A 157 11.76 -12.35 10.12
N ALA A 158 12.24 -11.15 10.43
CA ALA A 158 12.31 -10.05 9.47
C ALA A 158 13.28 -10.36 8.32
N GLY A 159 14.41 -11.02 8.63
CA GLY A 159 15.34 -11.54 7.64
C GLY A 159 14.73 -12.63 6.75
N VAL A 160 14.02 -13.59 7.36
CA VAL A 160 13.26 -14.63 6.62
C VAL A 160 12.25 -13.97 5.65
N LEU A 161 11.47 -13.01 6.13
CA LEU A 161 10.51 -12.28 5.29
C LEU A 161 11.20 -11.50 4.17
N LEU A 162 12.36 -10.88 4.41
CA LEU A 162 13.08 -10.19 3.35
C LEU A 162 13.47 -11.14 2.21
N ALA A 163 13.91 -12.36 2.53
CA ALA A 163 14.20 -13.38 1.51
C ALA A 163 12.93 -13.81 0.76
N VAL A 164 11.81 -14.03 1.48
CA VAL A 164 10.51 -14.33 0.86
C VAL A 164 10.12 -13.25 -0.14
N ILE A 165 10.21 -11.98 0.28
CA ILE A 165 9.82 -10.84 -0.55
C ILE A 165 10.76 -10.65 -1.74
N LEU A 166 12.06 -10.91 -1.58
CA LEU A 166 13.02 -10.94 -2.68
C LEU A 166 12.59 -11.93 -3.78
N LEU A 167 12.15 -13.14 -3.39
CA LEU A 167 11.71 -14.18 -4.33
C LEU A 167 10.40 -13.81 -5.02
N LEU A 168 9.41 -13.33 -4.26
CA LEU A 168 8.10 -12.93 -4.79
C LEU A 168 8.16 -11.66 -5.65
N GLY A 169 9.15 -10.80 -5.41
CA GLY A 169 9.38 -9.59 -6.19
C GLY A 169 8.44 -8.44 -5.85
N SER A 170 7.98 -8.33 -4.59
CA SER A 170 7.17 -7.19 -4.15
C SER A 170 7.97 -5.88 -4.24
N LYS A 171 7.26 -4.77 -4.47
CA LYS A 171 7.84 -3.43 -4.60
C LYS A 171 7.28 -2.38 -3.64
N ASP A 172 6.32 -2.74 -2.77
CA ASP A 172 5.54 -1.76 -2.01
C ASP A 172 5.40 -2.13 -0.52
N CYS A 173 6.50 -2.55 0.10
CA CYS A 173 6.55 -2.91 1.52
C CYS A 173 7.07 -1.74 2.39
N HIS A 174 6.51 -0.54 2.18
CA HIS A 174 6.87 0.64 2.97
C HIS A 174 6.41 0.55 4.43
N HIS A 175 6.93 1.42 5.30
CA HIS A 175 6.67 1.39 6.75
C HIS A 175 5.18 1.28 7.15
N GLU A 176 4.26 1.94 6.43
CA GLU A 176 2.81 1.86 6.72
C GLU A 176 2.22 0.45 6.48
N ASN A 177 2.87 -0.38 5.67
CA ASN A 177 2.47 -1.76 5.34
C ASN A 177 3.16 -2.81 6.22
N VAL A 178 3.95 -2.39 7.21
CA VAL A 178 4.64 -3.28 8.15
C VAL A 178 4.15 -3.03 9.57
N ILE A 179 3.76 -4.09 10.27
CA ILE A 179 3.41 -4.05 11.70
C ILE A 179 4.33 -4.98 12.48
N ALA A 180 4.99 -4.42 13.50
CA ALA A 180 5.63 -5.18 14.55
C ALA A 180 4.58 -5.64 15.57
N SER A 181 4.25 -6.93 15.52
CA SER A 181 3.24 -7.58 16.36
C SER A 181 3.95 -8.57 17.30
N GLY A 182 4.47 -8.04 18.41
CA GLY A 182 5.31 -8.79 19.34
C GLY A 182 6.58 -9.24 18.63
N LYS A 183 6.90 -10.54 18.72
CA LYS A 183 8.03 -11.15 18.01
C LYS A 183 7.80 -11.35 16.51
N ASN A 184 6.70 -10.86 15.93
CA ASN A 184 6.35 -11.08 14.53
C ASN A 184 6.39 -9.79 13.71
N PRO A 185 7.28 -9.66 12.72
CA PRO A 185 7.12 -8.70 11.64
C PRO A 185 6.00 -9.17 10.72
N VAL A 186 5.07 -8.28 10.35
CA VAL A 186 3.88 -8.63 9.58
C VAL A 186 3.69 -7.64 8.44
N ILE A 187 3.62 -8.14 7.20
CA ILE A 187 3.27 -7.34 6.01
C ILE A 187 1.75 -7.43 5.84
N ILE A 188 1.05 -6.29 5.86
CA ILE A 188 -0.43 -6.26 5.97
C ILE A 188 -1.15 -5.99 4.65
N ASP A 189 -0.44 -5.59 3.60
CA ASP A 189 -1.01 -5.45 2.26
C ASP A 189 -0.27 -6.31 1.25
N HIS A 190 -1.04 -7.17 0.57
CA HIS A 190 -0.52 -8.16 -0.38
C HIS A 190 -0.95 -7.88 -1.82
N GLU A 191 -1.69 -6.80 -2.08
CA GLU A 191 -2.15 -6.49 -3.44
C GLU A 191 -0.99 -6.24 -4.42
N THR A 192 0.20 -5.92 -3.90
CA THR A 192 1.46 -5.73 -4.66
C THR A 192 2.55 -6.75 -4.28
N ILE A 193 2.18 -7.90 -3.69
CA ILE A 193 3.15 -8.86 -3.14
C ILE A 193 3.99 -9.58 -4.21
N ILE A 194 3.41 -9.77 -5.39
CA ILE A 194 4.07 -10.18 -6.62
C ILE A 194 3.88 -9.07 -7.65
N GLN A 195 4.85 -8.87 -8.54
CA GLN A 195 4.77 -7.82 -9.55
C GLN A 195 5.26 -8.31 -10.91
N PRO A 196 4.68 -7.83 -12.02
CA PRO A 196 5.25 -8.05 -13.35
C PRO A 196 6.49 -7.18 -13.55
N VAL A 197 7.22 -7.41 -14.65
CA VAL A 197 8.41 -6.61 -15.02
C VAL A 197 8.09 -5.71 -16.19
N PHE A 198 8.20 -4.41 -15.96
CA PHE A 198 8.15 -3.39 -17.01
C PHE A 198 9.59 -3.03 -17.45
N ASP A 199 9.90 -3.20 -18.73
CA ASP A 199 11.25 -2.97 -19.31
C ASP A 199 11.21 -2.08 -20.56
N ASP A 200 10.38 -1.04 -20.56
CA ASP A 200 10.41 -0.03 -21.62
C ASP A 200 11.24 1.18 -21.18
N LYS A 201 12.45 1.29 -21.76
CA LYS A 201 13.42 2.36 -21.50
C LYS A 201 12.95 3.75 -21.93
N SER A 202 11.82 3.86 -22.64
CA SER A 202 11.20 5.16 -22.91
C SER A 202 10.65 5.80 -21.64
N PHE A 203 10.47 5.07 -20.54
CA PHE A 203 10.10 5.61 -19.23
C PHE A 203 11.25 5.52 -18.24
N VAL A 204 11.29 6.48 -17.31
CA VAL A 204 12.18 6.41 -16.14
C VAL A 204 11.33 5.97 -14.96
N THR A 205 11.56 4.74 -14.51
CA THR A 205 10.85 4.15 -13.37
C THR A 205 11.29 4.76 -12.03
N TRP A 206 10.64 4.36 -10.94
CA TRP A 206 11.10 4.70 -9.59
C TRP A 206 12.47 4.09 -9.31
N ASP A 207 12.63 2.82 -9.66
CA ASP A 207 13.85 2.05 -9.47
C ASP A 207 15.02 2.68 -10.25
N ASP A 208 14.79 3.15 -11.48
CA ASP A 208 15.80 3.86 -12.28
C ASP A 208 16.27 5.16 -11.62
N ARG A 209 15.32 5.95 -11.07
CA ARG A 209 15.65 7.23 -10.40
C ARG A 209 16.57 7.04 -9.21
N PHE A 210 16.38 5.94 -8.48
CA PHE A 210 17.18 5.60 -7.31
C PHE A 210 18.17 4.46 -7.60
N LYS A 211 18.51 4.21 -8.87
CA LYS A 211 19.54 3.23 -9.26
C LYS A 211 19.43 1.89 -8.52
N ILE A 212 18.20 1.43 -8.29
CA ILE A 212 17.92 0.19 -7.58
C ILE A 212 18.31 -0.95 -8.50
N SER A 213 19.19 -1.84 -8.04
CA SER A 213 19.56 -3.01 -8.83
C SER A 213 18.33 -3.90 -9.03
N PRO A 214 18.03 -4.33 -10.26
CA PRO A 214 17.01 -5.34 -10.51
C PRO A 214 17.28 -6.61 -9.68
N PHE A 215 16.21 -7.29 -9.29
CA PHE A 215 16.27 -8.54 -8.53
C PHE A 215 17.01 -8.41 -7.19
N SER A 216 16.94 -7.24 -6.54
CA SER A 216 17.60 -7.00 -5.26
C SER A 216 16.61 -6.78 -4.12
N VAL A 217 17.09 -7.00 -2.89
CA VAL A 217 16.32 -6.77 -1.66
C VAL A 217 15.84 -5.31 -1.51
N LEU A 218 16.45 -4.39 -2.24
CA LEU A 218 16.12 -2.96 -2.23
C LEU A 218 14.82 -2.64 -2.98
N GLU A 219 14.36 -3.49 -3.91
CA GLU A 219 13.13 -3.26 -4.68
C GLU A 219 11.89 -3.17 -3.78
N SER A 220 11.88 -3.93 -2.68
CA SER A 220 10.75 -4.05 -1.76
C SER A 220 10.51 -2.82 -0.89
N VAL A 221 11.52 -1.95 -0.72
CA VAL A 221 11.51 -0.83 0.24
C VAL A 221 11.45 -1.27 1.71
N LEU A 222 11.57 -2.58 2.02
CA LEU A 222 11.75 -3.07 3.40
C LEU A 222 13.04 -2.55 4.02
N ILE A 223 14.09 -2.43 3.20
CA ILE A 223 15.40 -1.86 3.54
C ILE A 223 15.80 -0.85 2.47
N VAL A 224 16.88 -0.09 2.70
CA VAL A 224 17.33 0.96 1.78
C VAL A 224 18.85 1.03 1.71
N ASN A 225 19.34 1.52 0.58
CA ASN A 225 20.72 1.96 0.42
C ASN A 225 20.74 3.51 0.44
N LYS A 226 21.43 4.15 1.38
CA LYS A 226 21.45 5.63 1.45
C LYS A 226 22.15 6.27 0.24
N ASP A 227 23.07 5.55 -0.40
CA ASP A 227 23.89 6.08 -1.49
C ASP A 227 23.09 6.25 -2.79
N THR A 228 21.88 5.68 -2.85
CA THR A 228 20.98 5.81 -3.98
C THR A 228 20.12 7.07 -3.94
N GLY A 229 20.10 7.78 -2.81
CA GLY A 229 19.20 8.91 -2.58
C GLY A 229 17.75 8.50 -2.36
N ALA A 230 17.47 7.20 -2.19
CA ALA A 230 16.13 6.71 -1.86
C ALA A 230 15.62 7.31 -0.54
N PRO A 231 14.34 7.72 -0.45
CA PRO A 231 13.80 8.33 0.76
C PRO A 231 13.85 7.38 1.95
N LEU A 232 14.40 7.86 3.08
CA LEU A 232 14.50 7.08 4.32
C LEU A 232 13.15 7.02 5.08
N ASP A 233 12.23 7.93 4.78
CA ASP A 233 10.96 8.09 5.49
C ASP A 233 10.02 6.88 5.32
N ASN A 234 10.23 6.07 4.27
CA ASN A 234 9.30 5.01 3.88
C ASN A 234 9.81 3.60 4.16
N VAL A 235 10.97 3.45 4.80
CA VAL A 235 11.64 2.14 4.94
C VAL A 235 10.85 1.20 5.86
N GLY A 236 10.49 0.03 5.34
CA GLY A 236 9.64 -0.95 6.03
C GLY A 236 10.14 -1.32 7.43
N TYR A 237 11.40 -1.73 7.57
CA TYR A 237 12.01 -2.07 8.86
C TYR A 237 12.65 -0.88 9.60
N GLY A 238 12.45 0.34 9.09
CA GLY A 238 12.93 1.58 9.70
C GLY A 238 14.44 1.84 9.53
N VAL A 239 14.87 3.01 10.00
CA VAL A 239 16.29 3.43 10.04
C VAL A 239 16.55 4.08 11.39
N ARG A 240 17.64 3.69 12.06
CA ARG A 240 18.00 4.20 13.39
C ARG A 240 18.16 5.72 13.37
N GLY A 241 17.61 6.38 14.38
CA GLY A 241 17.66 7.85 14.50
C GLY A 241 16.73 8.59 13.52
N HIS A 242 16.19 7.92 12.51
CA HIS A 242 15.26 8.49 11.53
C HIS A 242 13.82 8.09 11.90
N VAL A 243 13.35 8.61 13.04
CA VAL A 243 12.02 8.28 13.60
C VAL A 243 10.99 9.39 13.45
N GLU A 244 11.46 10.61 13.19
CA GLU A 244 10.64 11.81 13.09
C GLU A 244 11.20 12.74 12.01
N VAL A 245 10.31 13.42 11.30
CA VAL A 245 10.64 14.44 10.30
C VAL A 245 9.86 15.72 10.56
N THR A 246 10.48 16.87 10.31
CA THR A 246 9.76 18.14 10.33
C THR A 246 9.02 18.31 9.01
N ALA A 247 7.70 18.49 9.08
CA ALA A 247 6.86 18.72 7.93
C ALA A 247 6.10 20.04 8.07
N VAL A 248 5.80 20.68 6.94
CA VAL A 248 4.84 21.78 6.90
C VAL A 248 3.45 21.20 6.73
N GLU A 249 2.62 21.35 7.74
CA GLU A 249 1.21 20.96 7.68
C GLU A 249 0.33 22.19 7.49
N ARG A 250 -0.70 22.03 6.65
CA ARG A 250 -1.78 23.02 6.52
C ARG A 250 -2.92 22.59 7.41
N LYS A 251 -3.22 23.38 8.45
CA LYS A 251 -4.29 23.12 9.41
C LYS A 251 -5.43 24.12 9.22
N VAL A 252 -6.66 23.62 9.22
CA VAL A 252 -7.85 24.48 9.35
C VAL A 252 -8.02 24.82 10.83
N ILE A 253 -8.07 26.10 11.15
CA ILE A 253 -8.41 26.59 12.48
C ILE A 253 -9.79 27.27 12.45
N ASN A 254 -10.50 27.19 13.58
CA ASN A 254 -11.90 27.58 13.71
C ASN A 254 -12.80 26.90 12.65
N PRO A 255 -12.72 25.56 12.49
CA PRO A 255 -13.52 24.85 11.51
C PRO A 255 -15.02 25.08 11.77
N ASN A 256 -15.82 25.13 10.71
CA ASN A 256 -17.26 25.36 10.77
C ASN A 256 -17.65 26.69 11.45
N THR A 257 -16.86 27.74 11.21
CA THR A 257 -17.18 29.12 11.63
C THR A 257 -16.85 30.10 10.50
N ILE A 258 -17.34 31.34 10.60
CA ILE A 258 -17.02 32.41 9.64
C ILE A 258 -15.53 32.80 9.65
N ASP A 259 -14.84 32.53 10.75
CA ASP A 259 -13.42 32.79 10.96
C ASP A 259 -12.52 31.61 10.54
N SER A 260 -13.09 30.61 9.85
CA SER A 260 -12.36 29.45 9.36
C SER A 260 -11.22 29.88 8.43
N LYS A 261 -9.99 29.47 8.75
CA LYS A 261 -8.80 29.78 7.95
C LYS A 261 -7.81 28.64 7.94
N ILE A 262 -7.05 28.57 6.86
CA ILE A 262 -5.94 27.63 6.71
C ILE A 262 -4.66 28.35 7.16
N ILE A 263 -3.99 27.79 8.15
CA ILE A 263 -2.65 28.21 8.55
C ILE A 263 -1.63 27.14 8.17
N SER A 264 -0.40 27.57 7.89
CA SER A 264 0.75 26.68 7.76
C SER A 264 1.49 26.64 9.08
N GLN A 265 1.74 25.44 9.61
CA GLN A 265 2.52 25.24 10.83
C GLN A 265 3.59 24.17 10.57
N LEU A 266 4.72 24.30 11.26
CA LEU A 266 5.73 23.23 11.32
C LEU A 266 5.26 22.20 12.35
N VAL A 267 5.21 20.94 11.95
CA VAL A 267 4.87 19.82 12.81
C VAL A 267 5.94 18.75 12.72
N THR A 268 6.16 18.06 13.84
CA THR A 268 6.97 16.85 13.88
C THR A 268 6.07 15.67 13.52
N ARG A 269 6.32 15.04 12.37
CA ARG A 269 5.63 13.82 11.95
C ARG A 269 6.48 12.62 12.35
N LYS A 270 5.88 11.65 13.03
CA LYS A 270 6.50 10.34 13.29
C LYS A 270 6.49 9.52 11.99
N ILE A 271 7.65 9.01 11.60
CA ILE A 271 7.84 8.10 10.45
C ILE A 271 8.12 6.67 10.91
N ALA A 272 8.63 6.50 12.14
CA ALA A 272 8.54 5.24 12.84
C ALA A 272 7.19 5.19 13.55
N ASP A 273 6.31 4.29 13.13
CA ASP A 273 5.02 4.06 13.76
C ASP A 273 4.94 2.64 14.31
N LYS A 274 4.12 1.78 13.68
CA LYS A 274 3.85 0.42 14.12
C LYS A 274 4.85 -0.60 13.58
N ASN A 275 5.77 -0.19 12.71
CA ASN A 275 6.67 -1.07 11.96
C ASN A 275 7.96 -1.47 12.71
N ILE A 276 8.22 -0.87 13.87
CA ILE A 276 9.44 -1.08 14.66
C ILE A 276 9.07 -1.72 16.01
N PRO A 277 9.75 -2.81 16.44
CA PRO A 277 9.43 -3.47 17.70
C PRO A 277 9.72 -2.55 18.90
N VAL A 278 8.84 -2.63 19.90
CA VAL A 278 8.93 -1.85 21.13
C VAL A 278 9.17 -2.77 22.32
N PHE A 279 10.24 -2.52 23.07
CA PHE A 279 10.59 -3.21 24.31
C PHE A 279 10.81 -2.17 25.41
N GLU A 280 10.18 -2.34 26.58
CA GLU A 280 10.26 -1.40 27.71
C GLU A 280 9.99 0.08 27.31
N GLY A 281 9.04 0.29 26.39
CA GLY A 281 8.66 1.61 25.89
C GLY A 281 9.66 2.24 24.91
N LYS A 282 10.71 1.52 24.49
CA LYS A 282 11.72 1.99 23.54
C LYS A 282 11.67 1.21 22.24
N ARG A 283 11.93 1.89 21.14
CA ARG A 283 12.09 1.28 19.82
C ARG A 283 13.47 0.66 19.71
N HIS A 284 13.53 -0.58 19.26
CA HIS A 284 14.76 -1.29 18.96
C HIS A 284 14.92 -1.40 17.45
N PHE A 285 16.16 -1.25 16.97
CA PHE A 285 16.48 -1.24 15.55
C PHE A 285 17.37 -2.42 15.19
N VAL A 286 17.36 -2.78 13.91
CA VAL A 286 18.12 -3.92 13.39
C VAL A 286 19.61 -3.86 13.69
N ASN A 287 20.20 -2.67 13.89
CA ASN A 287 21.65 -2.56 14.07
C ASN A 287 22.17 -3.29 15.32
N ASP A 288 21.32 -3.50 16.34
CA ASP A 288 21.69 -4.29 17.52
C ASP A 288 21.43 -5.81 17.33
N TYR A 289 20.84 -6.20 16.21
CA TYR A 289 20.35 -7.55 15.90
C TYR A 289 20.67 -7.97 14.46
N SER A 290 21.71 -7.38 13.86
CA SER A 290 22.08 -7.59 12.45
C SER A 290 22.38 -9.06 12.16
N ASP A 291 23.04 -9.74 13.09
CA ASP A 291 23.40 -11.15 12.95
C ASP A 291 22.16 -12.03 12.89
N CYS A 292 21.16 -11.78 13.74
CA CYS A 292 19.88 -12.48 13.70
C CYS A 292 19.15 -12.25 12.38
N PHE A 293 19.16 -11.02 11.87
CA PHE A 293 18.53 -10.67 10.59
C PHE A 293 19.22 -11.37 9.41
N ILE A 294 20.56 -11.34 9.37
CA ILE A 294 21.34 -11.99 8.32
C ILE A 294 21.19 -13.51 8.39
N ASP A 295 21.14 -14.10 9.59
CA ASP A 295 20.88 -15.53 9.79
C ASP A 295 19.52 -15.94 9.20
N GLY A 296 18.45 -15.23 9.58
CA GLY A 296 17.11 -15.47 9.04
C GLY A 296 17.05 -15.33 7.52
N PHE A 297 17.63 -14.26 6.96
CA PHE A 297 17.72 -14.08 5.52
C PHE A 297 18.50 -15.22 4.84
N SER A 298 19.64 -15.60 5.41
CA SER A 298 20.55 -16.58 4.83
C SER A 298 19.95 -17.98 4.78
N ILE A 299 19.33 -18.43 5.88
CA ILE A 299 18.68 -19.75 5.96
C ILE A 299 17.57 -19.86 4.93
N THR A 300 16.75 -18.82 4.78
CA THR A 300 15.64 -18.82 3.81
C THR A 300 16.12 -18.68 2.37
N TYR A 301 17.17 -17.90 2.11
CA TYR A 301 17.80 -17.86 0.81
C TYR A 301 18.35 -19.24 0.41
N ASP A 302 19.04 -19.93 1.32
CA ASP A 302 19.58 -21.26 1.07
C ASP A 302 18.47 -22.29 0.85
N LEU A 303 17.34 -22.17 1.56
CA LEU A 303 16.15 -22.97 1.26
C LEU A 303 15.74 -22.81 -0.22
N PHE A 304 15.61 -21.58 -0.71
CA PHE A 304 15.18 -21.34 -2.09
C PHE A 304 16.22 -21.82 -3.10
N LEU A 305 17.51 -21.57 -2.85
CA LEU A 305 18.62 -22.04 -3.68
C LEU A 305 18.63 -23.57 -3.81
N ASN A 306 18.37 -24.29 -2.71
CA ASN A 306 18.33 -25.75 -2.68
C ASN A 306 17.00 -26.33 -3.20
N SER A 307 15.93 -25.53 -3.26
CA SER A 307 14.59 -25.97 -3.68
C SER A 307 14.21 -25.50 -5.09
N LYS A 308 15.17 -25.02 -5.89
CA LYS A 308 14.92 -24.48 -7.24
C LYS A 308 14.07 -25.39 -8.12
N GLU A 309 14.37 -26.69 -8.15
CA GLU A 309 13.62 -27.66 -8.95
C GLU A 309 12.18 -27.81 -8.49
N GLU A 310 11.93 -27.83 -7.17
CA GLU A 310 10.58 -27.88 -6.60
C GLU A 310 9.80 -26.61 -6.91
N LEU A 311 10.43 -25.44 -6.73
CA LEU A 311 9.82 -24.12 -6.98
C LEU A 311 9.46 -23.91 -8.46
N ARG A 312 10.08 -24.63 -9.40
CA ARG A 312 9.72 -24.65 -10.82
C ARG A 312 8.81 -25.81 -11.22
N SER A 313 8.57 -26.75 -10.31
CA SER A 313 7.80 -27.94 -10.62
C SER A 313 6.30 -27.64 -10.75
N LYS A 314 5.56 -28.60 -11.33
CA LYS A 314 4.09 -28.56 -11.37
C LYS A 314 3.44 -28.59 -9.98
N ASN A 315 4.17 -28.98 -8.94
CA ASN A 315 3.71 -28.99 -7.56
C ASN A 315 4.30 -27.83 -6.75
N SER A 316 4.81 -26.80 -7.42
CA SER A 316 5.41 -25.64 -6.77
C SER A 316 4.42 -24.97 -5.82
N PRO A 317 4.88 -24.55 -4.62
CA PRO A 317 4.04 -23.74 -3.73
C PRO A 317 3.67 -22.38 -4.33
N LEU A 318 4.36 -21.95 -5.41
CA LEU A 318 4.04 -20.71 -6.13
C LEU A 318 2.82 -20.83 -7.06
N ASN A 319 2.36 -22.05 -7.36
CA ASN A 319 1.22 -22.26 -8.25
C ASN A 319 -0.10 -21.73 -7.70
N LEU A 320 -0.16 -21.44 -6.40
CA LEU A 320 -1.32 -20.79 -5.79
C LEU A 320 -1.46 -19.33 -6.22
N PHE A 321 -0.37 -18.68 -6.64
CA PHE A 321 -0.42 -17.32 -7.19
C PHE A 321 -0.97 -17.24 -8.62
N VAL A 322 -1.23 -18.37 -9.27
CA VAL A 322 -1.73 -18.41 -10.66
C VAL A 322 -3.15 -17.84 -10.69
N ASN A 323 -3.37 -16.87 -11.58
CA ASN A 323 -4.64 -16.19 -11.78
C ASN A 323 -5.13 -15.32 -10.62
N ASP A 324 -4.25 -14.95 -9.69
CA ASP A 324 -4.56 -13.96 -8.68
C ASP A 324 -4.68 -12.56 -9.29
N GLU A 325 -5.59 -11.75 -8.74
CA GLU A 325 -5.68 -10.33 -9.05
C GLU A 325 -4.57 -9.57 -8.30
N VAL A 326 -3.78 -8.81 -9.05
CA VAL A 326 -2.61 -8.06 -8.58
C VAL A 326 -2.78 -6.59 -8.94
N ARG A 327 -2.44 -5.69 -8.02
CA ARG A 327 -2.35 -4.24 -8.28
C ARG A 327 -0.97 -3.92 -8.87
N TYR A 328 -0.95 -3.19 -9.97
CA TYR A 328 0.26 -2.59 -10.51
C TYR A 328 0.29 -1.07 -10.28
N VAL A 329 1.34 -0.58 -9.63
CA VAL A 329 1.50 0.85 -9.34
C VAL A 329 2.23 1.52 -10.52
N TRP A 330 1.48 1.90 -11.55
CA TRP A 330 2.04 2.56 -12.75
C TRP A 330 2.76 3.87 -12.42
N ARG A 331 2.16 4.66 -11.53
CA ARG A 331 2.70 5.93 -11.04
C ARG A 331 2.61 5.96 -9.53
N PRO A 332 3.66 6.39 -8.82
CA PRO A 332 3.61 6.50 -7.37
C PRO A 332 2.41 7.30 -6.88
N THR A 333 1.64 6.72 -5.95
CA THR A 333 0.38 7.25 -5.42
C THR A 333 0.49 8.71 -4.95
N PHE A 334 1.61 9.10 -4.34
CA PHE A 334 1.81 10.47 -3.85
C PHE A 334 1.76 11.53 -4.97
N ILE A 335 2.04 11.17 -6.22
CA ILE A 335 1.96 12.09 -7.36
C ILE A 335 0.49 12.42 -7.66
N TYR A 336 -0.39 11.41 -7.65
CA TYR A 336 -1.83 11.61 -7.82
C TYR A 336 -2.40 12.46 -6.69
N PHE A 337 -2.02 12.18 -5.43
CA PHE A 337 -2.42 13.01 -4.29
C PHE A 337 -2.01 14.48 -4.45
N LYS A 338 -0.78 14.75 -4.93
CA LYS A 338 -0.31 16.12 -5.19
C LYS A 338 -1.16 16.80 -6.26
N ILE A 339 -1.50 16.11 -7.35
CA ILE A 339 -2.37 16.64 -8.41
C ILE A 339 -3.76 16.90 -7.85
N LEU A 340 -4.43 15.93 -7.22
CA LEU A 340 -5.77 16.11 -6.66
C LEU A 340 -5.81 17.25 -5.63
N LYS A 341 -4.79 17.39 -4.79
CA LYS A 341 -4.68 18.50 -3.83
C LYS A 341 -4.53 19.85 -4.53
N TYR A 342 -3.74 19.93 -5.60
CA TYR A 342 -3.61 21.14 -6.42
C TYR A 342 -4.93 21.50 -7.12
N MET A 343 -5.65 20.50 -7.63
CA MET A 343 -6.93 20.67 -8.30
C MET A 343 -8.06 21.17 -7.38
N ARG A 344 -7.86 21.20 -6.06
CA ARG A 344 -8.83 21.75 -5.08
C ARG A 344 -8.87 23.29 -5.01
N SER A 345 -8.11 24.01 -5.84
CA SER A 345 -8.22 25.47 -5.87
C SER A 345 -9.54 25.94 -6.49
N ALA A 346 -10.01 27.10 -6.03
CA ALA A 346 -11.23 27.74 -6.50
C ALA A 346 -11.29 27.85 -8.04
N SER A 347 -10.18 28.23 -8.68
CA SER A 347 -10.09 28.36 -10.15
C SER A 347 -10.44 27.10 -10.91
N TYR A 348 -10.06 25.92 -10.40
CA TYR A 348 -10.36 24.64 -11.04
C TYR A 348 -11.75 24.13 -10.65
N MET A 349 -12.25 24.54 -9.49
CA MET A 349 -13.57 24.12 -9.02
C MET A 349 -14.73 24.87 -9.70
N SER A 350 -14.44 26.00 -10.36
CA SER A 350 -15.42 26.84 -11.04
C SER A 350 -15.80 26.42 -12.46
N SER A 351 -15.03 25.55 -13.12
CA SER A 351 -15.31 25.13 -14.51
C SER A 351 -14.84 23.71 -14.78
N TYR A 352 -15.77 22.87 -15.26
CA TYR A 352 -15.46 21.49 -15.68
C TYR A 352 -14.45 21.44 -16.81
N GLU A 353 -14.60 22.31 -17.82
CA GLU A 353 -13.69 22.35 -18.96
C GLU A 353 -12.25 22.62 -18.51
N VAL A 354 -12.07 23.63 -17.65
CA VAL A 354 -10.75 24.00 -17.09
C VAL A 354 -10.21 22.88 -16.20
N TYR A 355 -11.08 22.27 -15.36
CA TYR A 355 -10.69 21.14 -14.52
C TYR A 355 -10.19 19.96 -15.36
N CYS A 356 -10.98 19.51 -16.33
CA CYS A 356 -10.69 18.37 -17.18
C CYS A 356 -9.43 18.60 -18.02
N SER A 357 -9.33 19.77 -18.66
CA SER A 357 -8.15 20.16 -19.43
C SER A 357 -6.89 20.15 -18.57
N LYS A 358 -6.99 20.65 -17.32
CA LYS A 358 -5.82 20.71 -16.44
C LYS A 358 -5.38 19.34 -15.91
N VAL A 359 -6.32 18.45 -15.58
CA VAL A 359 -5.99 17.06 -15.20
C VAL A 359 -5.24 16.37 -16.34
N TYR A 360 -5.75 16.49 -17.57
CA TYR A 360 -5.09 15.94 -18.76
C TYR A 360 -3.69 16.54 -18.99
N ASP A 361 -3.55 17.87 -18.93
CA ASP A 361 -2.25 18.56 -19.07
C ASP A 361 -1.22 18.07 -18.05
N LEU A 362 -1.61 17.87 -16.79
CA LEU A 362 -0.69 17.43 -15.75
C LEU A 362 -0.24 15.97 -15.94
N LEU A 363 -1.16 15.06 -16.26
CA LEU A 363 -0.87 13.63 -16.42
C LEU A 363 -0.10 13.34 -17.73
N SER A 364 -0.50 14.00 -18.82
CA SER A 364 0.08 13.79 -20.16
C SER A 364 1.56 14.12 -20.25
N LYS A 365 2.11 14.92 -19.33
CA LYS A 365 3.56 15.21 -19.25
C LYS A 365 4.42 13.95 -19.19
N ALA A 366 3.96 12.89 -18.53
CA ALA A 366 4.69 11.63 -18.47
C ALA A 366 4.68 10.85 -19.79
N PHE A 367 3.76 11.17 -20.70
CA PHE A 367 3.57 10.50 -21.99
C PHE A 367 4.14 11.31 -23.16
N LYS A 368 4.70 12.50 -22.92
CA LYS A 368 5.40 13.29 -23.93
C LYS A 368 6.78 12.65 -24.22
N GLY A 369 7.00 12.20 -25.45
CA GLY A 369 8.28 11.63 -25.89
C GLY A 369 8.11 10.58 -26.97
N GLU A 370 9.21 10.23 -27.64
CA GLU A 370 9.22 9.19 -28.67
C GLU A 370 8.80 7.83 -28.08
N ASN A 371 8.09 7.03 -28.88
CA ASN A 371 7.64 5.67 -28.56
C ASN A 371 6.65 5.53 -27.38
N ARG A 372 6.09 6.63 -26.87
CA ARG A 372 5.11 6.60 -25.76
C ARG A 372 3.65 6.53 -26.20
N GLU A 373 3.36 6.69 -27.50
CA GLU A 373 2.00 6.70 -28.07
C GLU A 373 1.22 5.42 -27.78
N LYS A 374 1.90 4.26 -27.76
CA LYS A 374 1.28 2.96 -27.43
C LYS A 374 0.73 2.89 -26.00
N TYR A 375 1.14 3.78 -25.10
CA TYR A 375 0.67 3.85 -23.71
C TYR A 375 -0.42 4.90 -23.49
N GLN A 376 -0.96 5.49 -24.55
CA GLN A 376 -2.02 6.50 -24.44
C GLN A 376 -3.25 5.97 -23.68
N PHE A 377 -3.57 4.69 -23.80
CA PHE A 377 -4.67 4.08 -23.05
C PHE A 377 -4.48 4.14 -21.52
N ILE A 378 -3.22 4.10 -21.04
CA ILE A 378 -2.90 4.24 -19.62
C ILE A 378 -3.20 5.67 -19.17
N LEU A 379 -2.81 6.67 -19.96
CA LEU A 379 -3.14 8.07 -19.70
C LEU A 379 -4.66 8.28 -19.66
N ASP A 380 -5.39 7.73 -20.63
CA ASP A 380 -6.85 7.86 -20.69
C ASP A 380 -7.52 7.27 -19.43
N PHE A 381 -6.96 6.16 -18.93
CA PHE A 381 -7.43 5.50 -17.73
C PHE A 381 -7.05 6.26 -16.44
N GLU A 382 -5.82 6.77 -16.32
CA GLU A 382 -5.43 7.69 -15.24
C GLU A 382 -6.35 8.90 -15.19
N VAL A 383 -6.61 9.52 -16.35
CA VAL A 383 -7.49 10.70 -16.47
C VAL A 383 -8.90 10.36 -16.01
N LYS A 384 -9.50 9.28 -16.49
CA LYS A 384 -10.86 8.87 -16.12
C LYS A 384 -11.03 8.77 -14.59
N GLN A 385 -10.11 8.10 -13.91
CA GLN A 385 -10.15 7.94 -12.45
C GLN A 385 -9.89 9.26 -11.71
N MET A 386 -8.91 10.05 -12.16
CA MET A 386 -8.58 11.35 -11.55
C MET A 386 -9.69 12.39 -11.72
N LEU A 387 -10.49 12.31 -12.78
CA LEU A 387 -11.68 13.15 -12.95
C LEU A 387 -12.76 12.85 -11.90
N ASN A 388 -12.95 11.56 -11.55
CA ASN A 388 -13.79 11.15 -10.43
C ASN A 388 -13.21 11.59 -9.07
N GLY A 389 -11.92 11.91 -9.02
CA GLY A 389 -11.22 12.33 -7.81
C GLY A 389 -10.69 11.14 -7.00
N ASP A 390 -10.46 10.02 -7.67
CA ASP A 390 -9.86 8.83 -7.11
C ASP A 390 -8.38 8.76 -7.48
N ILE A 391 -7.62 8.00 -6.70
CA ILE A 391 -6.26 7.62 -7.06
C ILE A 391 -6.38 6.56 -8.16
N PRO A 392 -5.67 6.65 -9.29
CA PRO A 392 -5.71 5.58 -10.28
C PRO A 392 -5.18 4.25 -9.73
N ILE A 393 -5.97 3.19 -9.89
CA ILE A 393 -5.58 1.81 -9.65
C ILE A 393 -5.59 1.04 -10.96
N PHE A 394 -4.58 0.19 -11.18
CA PHE A 394 -4.50 -0.73 -12.31
C PHE A 394 -4.43 -2.14 -11.75
N ASN A 395 -5.35 -2.99 -12.17
CA ASN A 395 -5.33 -4.40 -11.82
C ASN A 395 -4.95 -5.25 -13.04
N LEU A 396 -4.32 -6.38 -12.76
CA LEU A 396 -4.03 -7.41 -13.75
C LEU A 396 -4.18 -8.79 -13.13
N ASN A 397 -4.42 -9.79 -13.97
CA ASN A 397 -4.22 -11.16 -13.60
C ASN A 397 -2.71 -11.45 -13.52
N SER A 398 -2.27 -12.20 -12.51
CA SER A 398 -0.85 -12.53 -12.30
C SER A 398 -0.21 -13.29 -13.47
N SER A 399 -1.02 -13.95 -14.30
CA SER A 399 -0.61 -14.69 -15.50
C SER A 399 -0.52 -13.83 -16.77
N ASP A 400 -1.02 -12.60 -16.74
CA ASP A 400 -1.12 -11.73 -17.91
C ASP A 400 0.09 -10.79 -18.05
N ASP A 401 0.42 -10.43 -19.29
CA ASP A 401 1.47 -9.48 -19.64
C ASP A 401 0.94 -8.12 -20.14
N PHE A 402 -0.36 -7.89 -19.98
CA PHE A 402 -1.08 -6.67 -20.34
C PHE A 402 -1.85 -6.10 -19.13
N LEU A 403 -2.44 -4.92 -19.31
CA LEU A 403 -3.25 -4.23 -18.29
C LEU A 403 -4.73 -4.16 -18.75
N GLU A 404 -5.67 -4.42 -17.83
CA GLU A 404 -7.11 -4.06 -17.92
C GLU A 404 -7.84 -4.49 -19.21
N ASP A 405 -8.14 -5.79 -19.38
CA ASP A 405 -8.92 -6.40 -20.49
C ASP A 405 -8.51 -5.95 -21.92
N LYS A 406 -7.34 -5.33 -22.06
CA LYS A 406 -6.74 -4.94 -23.34
C LYS A 406 -5.65 -5.93 -23.70
N ASP A 407 -6.07 -7.17 -23.92
CA ASP A 407 -5.27 -8.35 -24.31
C ASP A 407 -4.40 -8.14 -25.57
N LEU A 408 -4.54 -6.99 -26.25
CA LEU A 408 -3.87 -6.65 -27.50
C LEU A 408 -2.59 -5.83 -27.33
N ILE A 409 -2.28 -5.30 -26.14
CA ILE A 409 -1.08 -4.50 -25.90
C ILE A 409 -0.26 -5.12 -24.78
N LYS A 410 0.80 -5.84 -25.15
CA LYS A 410 1.82 -6.32 -24.20
C LYS A 410 2.52 -5.13 -23.55
N VAL A 411 2.32 -4.96 -22.24
CA VAL A 411 2.89 -3.89 -21.43
C VAL A 411 4.16 -4.36 -20.72
N PHE A 412 4.13 -5.60 -20.24
CA PHE A 412 5.18 -6.17 -19.40
C PHE A 412 6.09 -7.09 -20.20
N ALA A 413 7.39 -7.05 -19.91
CA ALA A 413 8.34 -8.01 -20.48
C ALA A 413 8.09 -9.41 -19.90
N TYR A 414 7.79 -9.48 -18.61
CA TYR A 414 7.44 -10.68 -17.87
C TYR A 414 6.17 -10.46 -17.05
N ASN A 415 5.26 -11.42 -17.05
CA ASN A 415 4.15 -11.44 -16.08
C ASN A 415 4.66 -11.73 -14.65
N CYS A 416 3.76 -11.77 -13.66
CA CYS A 416 4.17 -11.96 -12.26
C CYS A 416 4.82 -13.33 -12.02
N LEU A 417 4.31 -14.39 -12.65
CA LEU A 417 4.81 -15.75 -12.51
C LEU A 417 6.20 -15.91 -13.16
N GLU A 418 6.36 -15.38 -14.38
CA GLU A 418 7.62 -15.34 -15.10
C GLU A 418 8.70 -14.57 -14.34
N ASN A 419 8.34 -13.44 -13.71
CA ASN A 419 9.25 -12.68 -12.84
C ASN A 419 9.73 -13.55 -11.66
N MET A 420 8.85 -14.27 -10.97
CA MET A 420 9.24 -15.18 -9.90
C MET A 420 10.16 -16.30 -10.42
N HIS A 421 9.89 -16.88 -11.59
CA HIS A 421 10.76 -17.87 -12.19
C HIS A 421 12.14 -17.32 -12.55
N HIS A 422 12.22 -16.11 -13.12
CA HIS A 422 13.48 -15.42 -13.37
C HIS A 422 14.26 -15.13 -12.08
N ARG A 423 13.56 -14.77 -10.99
CA ARG A 423 14.18 -14.62 -9.67
C ARG A 423 14.78 -15.93 -9.18
N ILE A 424 14.05 -17.05 -9.29
CA ILE A 424 14.56 -18.39 -8.95
C ILE A 424 15.80 -18.71 -9.79
N ASP A 425 15.79 -18.42 -11.10
CA ASP A 425 16.96 -18.60 -11.99
C ASP A 425 18.18 -17.82 -11.49
N SER A 426 17.97 -16.57 -11.07
CA SER A 426 19.04 -15.68 -10.62
C SER A 426 19.71 -16.05 -9.29
N LEU A 427 19.09 -16.94 -8.48
CA LEU A 427 19.66 -17.28 -7.17
C LEU A 427 20.99 -18.03 -7.33
N THR A 428 22.09 -17.42 -6.92
CA THR A 428 23.40 -18.07 -6.78
C THR A 428 24.02 -17.71 -5.43
N VAL A 429 25.17 -18.29 -5.11
CA VAL A 429 25.95 -17.88 -3.92
C VAL A 429 26.43 -16.43 -4.07
N GLU A 430 26.92 -16.05 -5.25
CA GLU A 430 27.36 -14.67 -5.52
C GLU A 430 26.19 -13.68 -5.45
N HIS A 431 25.00 -14.08 -5.88
CA HIS A 431 23.81 -13.26 -5.72
C HIS A 431 23.45 -13.09 -4.25
N LYS A 432 23.53 -14.16 -3.43
CA LYS A 432 23.29 -14.09 -1.97
C LYS A 432 24.24 -13.10 -1.30
N GLU A 433 25.52 -13.17 -1.64
CA GLU A 433 26.56 -12.28 -1.10
C GLU A 433 26.24 -10.82 -1.38
N LYS A 434 25.85 -10.47 -2.61
CA LYS A 434 25.41 -9.11 -2.97
C LYS A 434 24.19 -8.65 -2.19
N GLN A 435 23.21 -9.53 -1.95
CA GLN A 435 22.05 -9.17 -1.13
C GLN A 435 22.45 -8.93 0.34
N ILE A 436 23.37 -9.74 0.88
CA ILE A 436 23.92 -9.54 2.22
C ILE A 436 24.70 -8.22 2.30
N GLU A 437 25.45 -7.83 1.27
CA GLU A 437 26.11 -6.51 1.23
C GLU A 437 25.11 -5.35 1.34
N HIS A 438 23.97 -5.43 0.65
CA HIS A 438 22.90 -4.44 0.80
C HIS A 438 22.33 -4.40 2.22
N ILE A 439 22.14 -5.57 2.85
CA ILE A 439 21.67 -5.68 4.24
C ILE A 439 22.71 -5.06 5.20
N ILE A 440 23.99 -5.39 5.05
CA ILE A 440 25.08 -4.84 5.87
C ILE A 440 25.17 -3.33 5.70
N HIS A 441 25.04 -2.82 4.47
CA HIS A 441 25.05 -1.38 4.24
C HIS A 441 23.89 -0.67 4.96
N TRP A 442 22.68 -1.22 4.89
CA TRP A 442 21.50 -0.70 5.58
C TRP A 442 21.62 -0.76 7.11
N THR A 443 22.09 -1.89 7.66
CA THR A 443 22.22 -2.08 9.12
C THR A 443 23.32 -1.22 9.74
N ASN A 444 24.22 -0.64 8.94
CA ASN A 444 25.24 0.31 9.38
C ASN A 444 24.82 1.79 9.26
N LEU A 445 23.56 2.07 8.89
CA LEU A 445 22.95 3.41 8.96
C LEU A 445 22.56 3.76 10.39
#